data_AF-A0A2X0IM40-F1
#
_entry.id   AF-A0A2X0IM40-F1
#
_cell.length_a   1.000
_cell.length_b   1.000
_cell.length_c   1.000
_cell.angle_alpha   90.00
_cell.angle_beta   90.00
_cell.angle_gamma   90.00
#
_symmetry.space_group_name_H-M   'P 1'
#
loop_
_entity.id
_entity.type
_entity.pdbx_description
1 polymer ?
#
loop_
_entity_poly.entity_id
_entity_poly.type
_entity_poly.pdbx_seq_one_letter_code
_entity_poly.pdbx_strand_id
1 'polypeptide(L)'
;MTVVLRASTFSSRSAAQGYVQRVVDRNHDRIALWLAGGPGNRLVVTAAFPGEVTGRLLPSATALAGGGPFDVSAVRVVLERAADAANGFVVRSAYPTED
;
A
#
# COMPACT_ATOMS: atom_id res chain seq x y z
N MET A 1 -16.36 1.53 17.61
CA MET A 1 -15.27 1.08 16.71
C MET A 1 -13.95 1.42 17.36
N THR A 2 -13.22 0.44 17.86
CA THR A 2 -11.87 0.66 18.40
C THR A 2 -10.91 0.76 17.22
N VAL A 3 -10.25 1.89 17.06
CA VAL A 3 -9.22 2.04 16.02
C VAL A 3 -8.01 1.19 16.43
N VAL A 4 -7.73 0.14 15.67
CA VAL A 4 -6.50 -0.64 15.86
C VAL A 4 -5.37 0.12 15.19
N LEU A 5 -4.54 0.77 15.99
CA LEU A 5 -3.34 1.45 15.51
C LEU A 5 -2.29 0.41 15.07
N ARG A 6 -1.74 0.62 13.87
CA ARG A 6 -0.70 -0.22 13.27
C ARG A 6 0.27 0.67 12.52
N ALA A 7 1.55 0.33 12.57
CA ALA A 7 2.57 0.98 11.77
C ALA A 7 3.31 -0.07 10.94
N SER A 8 3.68 0.28 9.71
CA SER A 8 4.50 -0.59 8.87
C SER A 8 5.51 0.22 8.08
N THR A 9 6.61 -0.44 7.72
CA THR A 9 7.69 0.18 6.94
C THR A 9 8.21 -0.80 5.92
N PHE A 10 8.54 -0.28 4.73
CA PHE A 10 9.33 -1.01 3.75
C PHE A 10 10.74 -1.25 4.30
N SER A 11 11.38 -2.32 3.80
CA SER A 11 12.77 -2.63 4.12
C SER A 11 13.76 -1.60 3.56
N SER A 12 13.44 -0.98 2.43
CA SER A 12 14.24 0.07 1.81
C SER A 12 13.40 0.94 0.87
N ARG A 13 13.96 2.09 0.46
CA ARG A 13 13.36 2.95 -0.57
C ARG A 13 13.25 2.25 -1.93
N SER A 14 14.28 1.49 -2.33
CA SER A 14 14.27 0.75 -3.59
C SER A 14 13.20 -0.35 -3.59
N ALA A 15 13.04 -1.05 -2.46
CA ALA A 15 11.96 -2.02 -2.27
C ALA A 15 10.60 -1.33 -2.37
N ALA A 16 10.41 -0.19 -1.69
CA ALA A 16 9.18 0.58 -1.77
C ALA A 16 8.82 0.95 -3.21
N GLN A 17 9.76 1.50 -3.98
CA GLN A 17 9.55 1.88 -5.37
C GLN A 17 9.17 0.66 -6.24
N GLY A 18 9.91 -0.44 -6.11
CA GLY A 18 9.65 -1.66 -6.87
C GLY A 18 8.31 -2.31 -6.55
N TYR A 19 7.92 -2.39 -5.27
CA TYR A 19 6.62 -2.93 -4.89
C TYR A 19 5.47 -2.03 -5.32
N VAL A 20 5.60 -0.70 -5.18
CA VAL A 20 4.57 0.25 -5.64
C VAL A 20 4.31 0.11 -7.14
N GLN A 21 5.37 0.05 -7.95
CA GLN A 21 5.24 -0.18 -9.39
C GLN A 21 4.47 -1.48 -9.69
N ARG A 22 4.88 -2.59 -9.07
CA ARG A 22 4.22 -3.88 -9.26
C ARG A 22 2.76 -3.89 -8.79
N VAL A 23 2.40 -3.17 -7.73
CA VAL A 23 1.01 -3.02 -7.28
C VAL A 23 0.20 -2.24 -8.32
N VAL A 24 0.74 -1.15 -8.85
CA VAL A 24 0.09 -0.34 -9.90
C VAL A 24 -0.12 -1.18 -11.16
N ASP A 25 0.92 -1.87 -11.62
CA ASP A 25 0.85 -2.71 -12.83
C ASP A 25 -0.23 -3.81 -12.70
N ARG A 26 -0.27 -4.51 -11.56
CA ARG A 26 -1.27 -5.56 -11.31
C ARG A 26 -2.70 -5.04 -11.17
N ASN A 27 -2.88 -3.76 -10.85
CA ASN A 27 -4.18 -3.12 -10.69
C ASN A 27 -4.53 -2.19 -11.86
N HIS A 28 -3.79 -2.27 -12.98
CA HIS A 28 -3.92 -1.36 -14.12
C HIS A 28 -5.38 -1.13 -14.54
N ASP A 29 -6.14 -2.20 -14.77
CA ASP A 29 -7.52 -2.08 -15.27
C ASP A 29 -8.45 -1.42 -14.25
N ARG A 30 -8.28 -1.73 -12.96
CA ARG A 30 -9.04 -1.10 -11.89
C ARG A 30 -8.71 0.38 -11.76
N ILE A 31 -7.44 0.75 -11.95
CA ILE A 31 -6.99 2.14 -11.97
C ILE A 31 -7.57 2.87 -13.18
N ALA A 32 -7.54 2.26 -14.36
CA ALA A 32 -8.10 2.84 -15.59
C ALA A 32 -9.61 3.09 -15.47
N LEU A 33 -10.36 2.10 -14.96
CA LEU A 33 -11.79 2.25 -14.68
C LEU A 33 -12.08 3.35 -13.67
N TRP A 34 -11.27 3.44 -12.61
CA TRP A 34 -11.38 4.55 -11.68
C TRP A 34 -11.12 5.86 -12.41
N LEU A 35 -10.00 6.02 -13.11
CA LEU A 35 -9.67 7.25 -13.85
C LEU A 35 -10.78 7.67 -14.83
N ALA A 36 -11.45 6.72 -15.49
CA ALA A 36 -12.54 6.95 -16.44
C ALA A 36 -13.88 7.45 -15.82
N GLY A 37 -13.94 7.69 -14.51
CA GLY A 37 -15.11 8.25 -13.83
C GLY A 37 -15.60 7.46 -12.62
N GLY A 38 -14.82 6.49 -12.15
CA GLY A 38 -15.11 5.77 -10.91
C GLY A 38 -15.16 6.69 -9.68
N PRO A 39 -15.78 6.21 -8.58
CA PRO A 39 -16.12 7.03 -7.43
C PRO A 39 -14.89 7.55 -6.69
N GLY A 40 -15.03 8.74 -6.10
CA GLY A 40 -14.08 9.32 -5.16
C GLY A 40 -12.77 9.85 -5.77
N ASN A 41 -12.09 10.71 -5.01
CA ASN A 41 -10.79 11.28 -5.40
C ASN A 41 -9.59 10.37 -5.07
N ARG A 42 -9.80 9.32 -4.28
CA ARG A 42 -8.76 8.37 -3.89
C ARG A 42 -9.15 6.94 -4.21
N LEU A 43 -8.17 6.17 -4.66
CA LEU A 43 -8.31 4.74 -4.89
C LEU A 43 -7.30 3.98 -4.03
N VAL A 44 -7.80 3.00 -3.28
CA VAL A 44 -6.95 2.06 -2.54
C VAL A 44 -6.83 0.77 -3.33
N VAL A 45 -5.60 0.44 -3.73
CA VAL A 45 -5.26 -0.82 -4.39
C VAL A 45 -4.27 -1.59 -3.53
N THR A 46 -4.32 -2.91 -3.63
CA THR A 46 -3.46 -3.83 -2.86
C THR A 46 -2.96 -4.91 -3.81
N ALA A 47 -1.77 -5.43 -3.56
CA ALA A 47 -1.34 -6.70 -4.13
C ALA A 47 -0.53 -7.50 -3.11
N ALA A 48 -0.71 -8.83 -3.15
CA ALA A 48 0.05 -9.80 -2.39
C ALA A 48 1.28 -10.29 -3.15
N PHE A 49 2.35 -10.60 -2.44
CA PHE A 49 3.61 -11.12 -2.97
C PHE A 49 3.98 -12.40 -2.20
N PRO A 50 3.30 -13.54 -2.45
CA PRO A 50 3.57 -14.78 -1.74
C PRO A 50 5.04 -15.18 -1.85
N GLY A 51 5.67 -15.47 -0.71
CA GLY A 51 7.09 -15.84 -0.65
C GLY A 51 8.07 -14.65 -0.63
N GLU A 52 7.59 -13.41 -0.74
CA GLU A 52 8.41 -12.20 -0.59
C GLU A 52 8.10 -11.49 0.74
N VAL A 53 9.13 -10.87 1.34
CA VAL A 53 8.97 -9.95 2.48
C VAL A 53 8.92 -8.52 1.95
N THR A 54 7.73 -7.91 1.96
CA THR A 54 7.51 -6.55 1.46
C THR A 54 7.91 -5.48 2.48
N GLY A 55 7.92 -5.85 3.76
CA GLY A 55 8.36 -5.02 4.85
C GLY A 55 7.94 -5.59 6.19
N ARG A 56 7.88 -4.72 7.19
CA ARG A 56 7.56 -5.10 8.57
C ARG A 56 6.40 -4.31 9.12
N LEU A 57 5.53 -4.97 9.88
CA LEU A 57 4.35 -4.39 10.52
C LEU A 57 4.39 -4.61 12.03
N LEU A 58 4.03 -3.58 12.79
CA LEU A 58 3.90 -3.60 14.24
C LEU A 58 2.52 -3.07 14.65
N PRO A 59 1.62 -3.94 15.14
CA PRO A 59 0.38 -3.51 15.77
C PRO A 59 0.68 -2.85 17.12
N SER A 60 -0.06 -1.79 17.47
CA SER A 60 0.15 -1.09 18.76
C SER A 60 -0.09 -2.00 19.97
N ALA A 61 -1.06 -2.92 19.90
CA ALA A 61 -1.28 -3.90 20.97
C ALA A 61 -0.04 -4.80 21.19
N THR A 62 0.60 -5.24 20.11
CA THR A 62 1.84 -6.04 20.16
C THR A 62 2.98 -5.22 20.76
N ALA A 63 3.14 -3.97 20.34
CA ALA A 63 4.17 -3.07 20.89
C ALA A 63 4.01 -2.85 22.41
N LEU A 64 2.76 -2.62 22.86
CA LEU A 64 2.44 -2.41 24.28
C LEU A 64 2.66 -3.67 25.13
N ALA A 65 2.56 -4.85 24.52
CA ALA A 65 2.87 -6.13 25.15
C ALA A 65 4.37 -6.48 25.10
N GLY A 66 5.25 -5.59 24.61
CA GLY A 66 6.69 -5.85 24.46
C GLY A 66 7.05 -6.72 23.25
N GLY A 67 6.10 -6.98 22.35
CA GLY A 67 6.32 -7.74 21.12
C GLY A 67 6.98 -6.90 20.02
N GLY A 68 7.66 -7.58 19.10
CA GLY A 68 8.35 -6.98 17.96
C GLY A 68 7.51 -6.92 16.67
N PRO A 69 8.01 -6.21 15.64
CA PRO A 69 7.41 -6.22 14.32
C PRO A 69 7.55 -7.59 13.66
N PHE A 70 6.63 -7.93 12.75
CA PHE A 70 6.69 -9.15 11.95
C PHE A 70 6.69 -8.85 10.44
N ASP A 71 7.20 -9.79 9.67
CA ASP A 71 7.32 -9.69 8.23
C ASP A 71 5.95 -9.85 7.57
N VAL A 72 5.67 -9.04 6.56
CA VAL A 72 4.43 -9.08 5.77
C VAL A 72 4.74 -9.21 4.28
N SER A 73 3.76 -9.69 3.52
CA SER A 73 3.91 -10.05 2.10
C SER A 73 2.99 -9.29 1.16
N ALA A 74 2.17 -8.35 1.63
CA ALA A 74 1.32 -7.52 0.77
C ALA A 74 1.71 -6.04 0.86
N VAL A 75 1.29 -5.26 -0.13
CA VAL A 75 1.49 -3.80 -0.17
C VAL A 75 0.19 -3.13 -0.57
N ARG A 76 -0.19 -2.12 0.21
CA ARG A 76 -1.31 -1.23 -0.07
C ARG A 76 -0.80 0.09 -0.59
N VAL A 77 -1.42 0.57 -1.66
CA VAL A 77 -1.12 1.86 -2.28
C VAL A 77 -2.40 2.69 -2.33
N VAL A 78 -2.29 3.93 -1.87
CA VAL A 78 -3.34 4.94 -1.94
C VAL A 78 -2.99 5.91 -3.04
N LEU A 79 -3.77 5.87 -4.11
CA LEU A 79 -3.67 6.78 -5.24
C LEU A 79 -4.62 7.96 -5.03
N GLU A 80 -4.23 9.11 -5.55
CA GLU A 80 -5.05 10.33 -5.60
C GLU A 80 -5.04 10.87 -7.01
N ARG A 81 -6.20 11.27 -7.55
CA ARG A 81 -6.27 11.81 -8.91
C ARG A 81 -5.47 13.09 -8.99
N ALA A 82 -4.75 13.24 -10.09
CA ALA A 82 -3.96 14.41 -10.39
C ALA A 82 -3.99 14.60 -11.91
N ALA A 83 -4.82 15.52 -12.38
CA ALA A 83 -5.06 15.72 -13.82
C ALA A 83 -3.82 16.24 -14.57
N ASP A 84 -2.89 16.85 -13.83
CA ASP A 84 -1.60 17.35 -14.29
C ASP A 84 -0.49 16.29 -14.27
N ALA A 85 -0.70 15.15 -13.62
CA ALA A 85 0.25 14.04 -13.61
C ALA A 85 0.15 13.23 -14.90
N ALA A 86 1.29 12.78 -15.43
CA ALA A 86 1.36 12.00 -16.67
C ALA A 86 0.49 10.72 -16.66
N ASN A 87 0.33 10.10 -15.50
CA ASN A 87 -0.46 8.88 -15.32
C ASN A 87 -1.90 9.16 -14.86
N GLY A 88 -2.30 10.44 -14.74
CA GLY A 88 -3.60 10.87 -14.20
C GLY A 88 -3.76 10.73 -12.68
N PHE A 89 -2.72 10.29 -11.98
CA PHE A 89 -2.70 10.14 -10.51
C PHE A 89 -1.30 10.33 -9.92
N VAL A 90 -1.27 10.57 -8.61
CA VAL A 90 -0.07 10.50 -7.77
C VAL A 90 -0.24 9.45 -6.67
N VAL A 91 0.87 8.88 -6.21
CA VAL A 91 0.87 8.01 -5.02
C VAL A 91 0.85 8.89 -3.78
N ARG A 92 -0.26 8.88 -3.04
CA ARG A 92 -0.41 9.67 -1.81
C ARG A 92 0.24 9.00 -0.62
N SER A 93 0.14 7.67 -0.53
CA SER A 93 0.82 6.86 0.47
C SER A 93 0.93 5.42 -0.03
N ALA A 94 1.97 4.72 0.43
CA ALA A 94 2.13 3.29 0.20
C ALA A 94 2.75 2.68 1.45
N TYR A 95 2.32 1.48 1.82
CA TYR A 95 2.83 0.80 3.00
C TYR A 95 2.62 -0.72 2.91
N PRO A 96 3.54 -1.52 3.48
CA PRO A 96 3.35 -2.95 3.64
C PRO A 96 2.12 -3.24 4.52
N THR A 97 1.41 -4.32 4.21
CA THR A 97 0.22 -4.76 4.94
C THR A 97 0.15 -6.28 4.96
N GLU A 98 -0.68 -6.81 5.85
CA GLU A 98 -1.20 -8.18 5.75
C GLU A 98 -2.09 -8.29 4.50
N ASP A 99 -2.11 -9.48 3.90
CA ASP A 99 -2.93 -9.84 2.73
C ASP A 99 -4.43 -9.79 3.05
#